data_AF-A0A969JTU2-F1
#
_entry.id   AF-A0A969JTU2-F1
#
_cell.length_a   1.000
_cell.length_b   1.000
_cell.length_c   1.000
_cell.angle_alpha   90.00
_cell.angle_beta   90.00
_cell.angle_gamma   90.00
#
_symmetry.space_group_name_H-M   'P 1'
#
loop_
_entity.id
_entity.type
_entity.pdbx_description
1 polymer ?
#
loop_
_entity_poly.entity_id
_entity_poly.type
_entity_poly.pdbx_seq_one_letter_code
_entity_poly.pdbx_strand_id
1 'polypeptide(L)'
;SILSDRKHGYDHSPNQIRLTLLRGPEWPDPEADRGSHHFSYAVYPHAGNWQTANTVRKAREMSQPLQAIVGAVPGRAIGKLPPTGTFLELNAENLVLMALKPAEDNPHTYILRCYEAHGKTATFKPTGLVTQSHQLGDRVNLLEQPQGGDRQITPWQIASFQLSK
;
A
#
# COMPACT_ATOMS: atom_id res chain seq x y z
N SER A 1 -18.32 -0.34 -4.79
CA SER A 1 -17.45 0.53 -3.97
C SER A 1 -17.28 1.89 -4.60
N ILE A 2 -17.05 2.93 -3.79
CA ILE A 2 -16.57 4.24 -4.25
C ILE A 2 -15.07 4.30 -3.96
N LEU A 3 -14.26 4.57 -4.98
CA LEU A 3 -12.81 4.69 -4.88
C LEU A 3 -12.43 6.16 -5.01
N SER A 4 -11.39 6.56 -4.29
CA SER A 4 -10.82 7.90 -4.33
C SER A 4 -9.32 7.81 -4.14
N ASP A 5 -8.57 8.71 -4.76
CA ASP A 5 -7.13 8.87 -4.57
C ASP A 5 -6.78 9.75 -3.34
N ARG A 6 -7.78 10.42 -2.74
CA ARG A 6 -7.64 11.25 -1.55
C ARG A 6 -8.67 10.96 -0.46
N LYS A 7 -8.42 11.56 0.72
CA LYS A 7 -9.32 11.50 1.88
C LYS A 7 -10.48 12.48 1.67
N HIS A 8 -11.71 11.97 1.80
CA HIS A 8 -12.95 12.74 1.69
C HIS A 8 -13.92 12.38 2.81
N GLY A 9 -14.96 13.20 2.97
CA GLY A 9 -16.13 12.84 3.75
C GLY A 9 -17.03 11.89 2.98
N TYR A 10 -17.56 10.89 3.66
CA TYR A 10 -18.52 9.93 3.11
C TYR A 10 -19.68 9.78 4.08
N ASP A 11 -20.88 9.62 3.53
CA ASP A 11 -22.04 9.23 4.29
C ASP A 11 -22.99 8.41 3.40
N HIS A 12 -23.97 7.73 4.01
CA HIS A 12 -24.90 6.90 3.26
C HIS A 12 -26.31 6.92 3.84
N SER A 13 -27.29 6.68 2.98
CA SER A 13 -28.65 6.25 3.31
C SER A 13 -28.88 4.85 2.69
N PRO A 14 -30.06 4.21 2.87
CA PRO A 14 -30.31 2.88 2.32
C PRO A 14 -30.13 2.76 0.80
N ASN A 15 -30.33 3.84 0.05
CA ASN A 15 -30.30 3.86 -1.42
C ASN A 15 -29.39 4.97 -2.00
N GLN A 16 -28.58 5.63 -1.18
CA GLN A 16 -27.68 6.69 -1.62
C GLN A 16 -26.35 6.62 -0.88
N ILE A 17 -25.25 6.77 -1.61
CA ILE A 17 -23.92 7.05 -1.06
C ILE A 17 -23.57 8.46 -1.48
N ARG A 18 -23.08 9.26 -0.53
CA ARG A 18 -22.65 10.64 -0.77
C ARG A 18 -21.16 10.78 -0.51
N LEU A 19 -20.48 11.50 -1.40
CA LEU A 19 -19.06 11.80 -1.36
C LEU A 19 -18.91 13.32 -1.30
N THR A 20 -18.32 13.84 -0.22
CA THR A 20 -18.00 15.26 -0.07
C THR A 20 -16.64 15.56 -0.69
N LEU A 21 -16.63 16.27 -1.82
CA LEU A 21 -15.38 16.61 -2.52
C LEU A 21 -14.63 17.77 -1.85
N LEU A 22 -15.35 18.79 -1.37
CA LEU A 22 -14.79 19.98 -0.73
C LEU A 22 -15.72 20.47 0.39
N ARG A 23 -15.12 21.05 1.43
CA ARG A 23 -15.81 21.86 2.44
C ARG A 23 -15.05 23.18 2.52
N GLY A 24 -15.71 24.30 2.19
CA GLY A 24 -15.13 25.65 2.32
C GLY A 24 -15.71 26.36 3.55
N PRO A 25 -15.05 26.31 4.72
CA PRO A 25 -15.49 27.07 5.89
C PRO A 25 -15.16 28.57 5.74
N GLU A 26 -16.01 29.44 6.28
CA GLU A 26 -15.76 30.90 6.25
C GLU A 26 -14.91 31.41 7.43
N TRP A 27 -14.85 30.66 8.53
CA TRP A 27 -14.03 30.96 9.70
C TRP A 27 -13.03 29.83 9.92
N PRO A 28 -11.73 30.12 10.18
CA PRO A 28 -11.13 31.42 10.47
C PRO A 28 -10.75 32.27 9.24
N ASP A 29 -10.85 31.73 8.03
CA ASP A 29 -10.44 32.41 6.81
C ASP A 29 -11.49 32.23 5.69
N PRO A 30 -12.19 33.30 5.27
CA PRO A 30 -13.25 33.25 4.25
C PRO A 30 -12.74 33.10 2.82
N GLU A 31 -11.42 33.22 2.63
CA GLU A 31 -10.75 33.01 1.34
C GLU A 31 -10.16 31.60 1.21
N ALA A 32 -10.22 30.80 2.29
CA ALA A 32 -9.77 29.42 2.28
C ALA A 32 -10.44 28.62 1.16
N ASP A 33 -9.66 27.74 0.53
CA ASP A 33 -10.12 26.82 -0.51
C ASP A 33 -10.73 27.48 -1.76
N ARG A 34 -10.54 28.79 -2.00
CA ARG A 34 -10.86 29.41 -3.29
C ARG A 34 -9.84 29.02 -4.36
N GLY A 35 -10.33 28.78 -5.57
CA GLY A 35 -9.50 28.45 -6.73
C GLY A 35 -9.97 27.21 -7.48
N SER A 36 -9.13 26.71 -8.37
CA SER A 36 -9.42 25.53 -9.18
C SER A 36 -9.05 24.25 -8.43
N HIS A 37 -10.02 23.35 -8.28
CA HIS A 37 -9.82 22.05 -7.64
C HIS A 37 -10.02 20.92 -8.63
N HIS A 38 -9.22 19.87 -8.49
CA HIS A 38 -9.31 18.67 -9.30
C HIS A 38 -9.48 17.47 -8.36
N PHE A 39 -10.52 16.67 -8.60
CA PHE A 39 -10.87 15.51 -7.79
C PHE A 39 -10.97 14.28 -8.69
N SER A 40 -10.36 13.18 -8.26
CA SER A 40 -10.43 11.89 -8.95
C SER A 40 -11.15 10.88 -8.08
N TYR A 41 -12.27 10.37 -8.56
CA TYR A 41 -13.01 9.30 -7.90
C TYR A 41 -13.55 8.32 -8.94
N ALA A 42 -13.88 7.11 -8.52
CA ALA A 42 -14.44 6.09 -9.39
C ALA A 42 -15.56 5.32 -8.68
N VAL A 43 -16.60 4.98 -9.44
CA VAL A 43 -17.54 3.93 -9.04
C VAL A 43 -16.97 2.61 -9.51
N TYR A 44 -16.76 1.68 -8.59
CA TYR A 44 -16.28 0.33 -8.85
C TYR A 44 -17.39 -0.67 -8.50
N PRO A 45 -18.27 -1.02 -9.46
CA PRO A 45 -19.28 -2.05 -9.28
C PRO A 45 -18.60 -3.41 -9.17
N HIS A 46 -19.10 -4.24 -8.27
CA HIS A 46 -18.61 -5.61 -8.09
C HIS A 46 -19.71 -6.48 -7.50
N ALA A 47 -19.55 -7.80 -7.67
CA ALA A 47 -20.44 -8.79 -7.07
C ALA A 47 -19.89 -9.23 -5.71
N GLY A 48 -20.80 -9.57 -4.80
CA GLY A 48 -20.44 -10.04 -3.46
C GLY A 48 -20.00 -8.90 -2.53
N ASN A 49 -19.01 -9.16 -1.70
CA ASN A 49 -18.53 -8.21 -0.70
C ASN A 49 -17.22 -7.53 -1.12
N TRP A 50 -16.82 -6.51 -0.36
CA TRP A 50 -15.65 -5.71 -0.67
C TRP A 50 -14.33 -6.51 -0.60
N GLN A 51 -14.28 -7.58 0.22
CA GLN A 51 -13.13 -8.47 0.32
C GLN A 51 -12.94 -9.27 -0.97
N THR A 52 -13.97 -9.97 -1.45
CA THR A 52 -13.89 -10.77 -2.69
C THR A 52 -13.70 -9.89 -3.93
N ALA A 53 -14.18 -8.66 -3.88
CA ALA A 53 -13.98 -7.68 -4.93
C ALA A 53 -12.59 -7.01 -4.92
N ASN A 54 -11.75 -7.31 -3.94
CA ASN A 54 -10.43 -6.68 -3.76
C ASN A 54 -10.50 -5.14 -3.75
N THR A 55 -11.55 -4.59 -3.11
CA THR A 55 -11.81 -3.13 -3.12
C THR A 55 -10.61 -2.33 -2.60
N VAL A 56 -9.97 -2.79 -1.52
CA VAL A 56 -8.81 -2.11 -0.92
C VAL A 56 -7.65 -2.04 -1.90
N ARG A 57 -7.34 -3.15 -2.58
CA ARG A 57 -6.28 -3.20 -3.61
C ARG A 57 -6.62 -2.27 -4.78
N LYS A 58 -7.86 -2.27 -5.27
CA LYS A 58 -8.28 -1.39 -6.39
C LYS A 58 -8.18 0.09 -6.03
N ALA A 59 -8.54 0.48 -4.80
CA ALA A 59 -8.34 1.85 -4.31
C ALA A 59 -6.85 2.24 -4.28
N ARG A 60 -5.96 1.32 -3.88
CA ARG A 60 -4.51 1.55 -3.87
C ARG A 60 -3.94 1.69 -5.28
N GLU A 61 -4.33 0.82 -6.21
CA GLU A 61 -3.93 0.91 -7.62
C GLU A 61 -4.33 2.26 -8.25
N MET A 62 -5.50 2.79 -7.89
CA MET A 62 -5.92 4.14 -8.31
C MET A 62 -5.05 5.25 -7.71
N SER A 63 -4.64 5.09 -6.46
CA SER A 63 -3.82 6.10 -5.73
C SER A 63 -2.32 6.01 -6.05
N GLN A 64 -1.87 4.95 -6.73
CA GLN A 64 -0.47 4.64 -6.99
C GLN A 64 -0.29 4.33 -8.49
N PRO A 65 -0.23 5.37 -9.34
CA PRO A 65 -0.11 5.19 -10.78
C PRO A 65 1.23 4.55 -11.17
N LEU A 66 1.23 3.86 -12.31
CA LEU A 66 2.43 3.25 -12.88
C LEU A 66 3.49 4.32 -13.15
N GLN A 67 4.73 4.05 -12.73
CA GLN A 67 5.87 4.90 -13.03
C GLN A 67 6.64 4.35 -14.24
N ALA A 68 6.69 5.14 -15.31
CA ALA A 68 7.51 4.84 -16.48
C ALA A 68 8.81 5.66 -16.43
N ILE A 69 9.95 4.97 -16.48
CA ILE A 69 11.27 5.60 -16.54
C ILE A 69 11.94 5.13 -17.82
N VAL A 70 12.32 6.05 -18.69
CA VAL A 70 13.07 5.74 -19.90
C VAL A 70 14.53 5.55 -19.51
N GLY A 71 15.05 4.33 -19.69
CA GLY A 71 16.45 4.01 -19.45
C GLY A 71 17.39 4.69 -20.45
N ALA A 72 18.67 4.81 -20.09
CA ALA A 72 19.69 5.28 -21.02
C ALA A 72 19.86 4.31 -22.21
N VAL A 73 20.27 4.88 -23.36
CA VAL A 73 20.34 4.33 -24.73
C VAL A 73 20.69 2.82 -24.82
N PRO A 74 20.02 2.06 -25.72
CA PRO A 74 20.34 0.65 -25.99
C PRO A 74 21.80 0.46 -26.40
N GLY A 75 22.46 -0.55 -25.82
CA GLY A 75 23.87 -0.91 -26.07
C GLY A 75 24.77 -0.85 -24.83
N ARG A 76 24.29 -0.30 -23.72
CA ARG A 76 25.03 -0.21 -22.45
C ARG A 76 24.22 -0.78 -21.27
N ALA A 77 23.66 -1.98 -21.44
CA ALA A 77 23.00 -2.69 -20.35
C ALA A 77 24.07 -3.23 -19.37
N ILE A 78 24.38 -2.47 -18.31
CA ILE A 78 25.29 -2.87 -17.22
C ILE A 78 24.48 -3.49 -16.04
N GLY A 79 23.20 -3.80 -16.23
CA GLY A 79 22.33 -4.34 -15.18
C GLY A 79 22.38 -5.86 -15.09
N LYS A 80 22.53 -6.41 -13.88
CA LYS A 80 22.39 -7.85 -13.59
C LYS A 80 20.93 -8.31 -13.45
N LEU A 81 19.97 -7.38 -13.53
CA LEU A 81 18.54 -7.67 -13.36
C LEU A 81 17.91 -8.16 -14.68
N PRO A 82 16.94 -9.08 -14.62
CA PRO A 82 16.21 -9.52 -15.80
C PRO A 82 15.36 -8.37 -16.39
N PRO A 83 15.04 -8.43 -17.70
CA PRO A 83 14.22 -7.40 -18.36
C PRO A 83 12.78 -7.34 -17.83
N THR A 84 12.31 -8.40 -17.19
CA THR A 84 11.02 -8.47 -16.49
C THR A 84 11.20 -9.21 -15.18
N GLY A 85 10.46 -8.82 -14.14
CA GLY A 85 10.51 -9.52 -12.87
C GLY A 85 9.61 -8.91 -11.81
N THR A 86 9.24 -9.74 -10.83
CA THR A 86 8.50 -9.31 -9.63
C THR A 86 9.49 -8.98 -8.54
N PHE A 87 9.52 -7.72 -8.13
CA PHE A 87 10.44 -7.28 -7.07
C PHE A 87 10.04 -7.87 -5.70
N LEU A 88 8.76 -7.78 -5.35
CA LEU A 88 8.17 -8.27 -4.10
C LEU A 88 6.72 -8.73 -4.33
N GLU A 89 6.38 -9.90 -3.80
CA GLU A 89 5.04 -10.48 -3.74
C GLU A 89 4.73 -10.84 -2.28
N LEU A 90 3.58 -10.42 -1.73
CA LEU A 90 3.23 -10.64 -0.32
C LEU A 90 2.52 -11.97 -0.03
N ASN A 91 2.41 -12.87 -1.01
CA ASN A 91 1.86 -14.23 -0.90
C ASN A 91 0.41 -14.41 -0.42
N ALA A 92 -0.32 -13.33 -0.12
CA ALA A 92 -1.71 -13.39 0.32
C ALA A 92 -2.48 -12.13 -0.12
N GLU A 93 -3.68 -12.33 -0.68
CA GLU A 93 -4.50 -11.23 -1.23
C GLU A 93 -4.99 -10.24 -0.18
N ASN A 94 -5.09 -10.69 1.07
CA ASN A 94 -5.52 -9.88 2.19
C ASN A 94 -4.40 -9.10 2.87
N LEU A 95 -3.16 -9.21 2.41
CA LEU A 95 -2.03 -8.41 2.89
C LEU A 95 -1.75 -7.24 1.95
N VAL A 96 -1.59 -6.04 2.51
CA VAL A 96 -1.34 -4.82 1.75
C VAL A 96 -0.03 -4.19 2.20
N LEU A 97 0.85 -3.92 1.24
CA LEU A 97 2.15 -3.28 1.49
C LEU A 97 1.95 -1.82 1.95
N MET A 98 2.56 -1.48 3.08
CA MET A 98 2.63 -0.12 3.59
C MET A 98 3.97 0.52 3.29
N ALA A 99 5.05 -0.20 3.57
CA ALA A 99 6.41 0.31 3.41
C ALA A 99 7.38 -0.81 3.05
N LEU A 100 8.32 -0.50 2.17
CA LEU A 100 9.58 -1.20 2.01
C LEU A 100 10.66 -0.12 1.97
N LYS A 101 11.45 -0.01 3.03
CA LYS A 101 12.43 1.08 3.20
C LYS A 101 13.69 0.57 3.90
N PRO A 102 14.85 1.25 3.81
CA PRO A 102 15.97 0.95 4.68
C PRO A 102 15.60 1.08 6.17
N ALA A 103 16.22 0.27 7.02
CA ALA A 103 16.16 0.45 8.46
C ALA A 103 16.87 1.74 8.87
N GLU A 104 16.42 2.36 9.97
CA GLU A 104 17.00 3.62 10.45
C GLU A 104 18.46 3.45 10.89
N ASP A 105 18.75 2.38 11.61
CA ASP A 105 20.07 2.15 12.22
C ASP A 105 21.02 1.34 11.32
N ASN A 106 20.54 0.74 10.23
CA ASN A 106 21.36 -0.12 9.39
C ASN A 106 20.99 -0.02 7.90
N PRO A 107 21.85 0.54 7.04
CA PRO A 107 21.60 0.72 5.62
C PRO A 107 21.60 -0.59 4.81
N HIS A 108 22.03 -1.71 5.40
CA HIS A 108 22.01 -3.04 4.78
C HIS A 108 20.82 -3.90 5.22
N THR A 109 19.95 -3.34 6.07
CA THR A 109 18.69 -3.96 6.46
C THR A 109 17.55 -3.13 5.90
N TYR A 110 16.50 -3.79 5.45
CA TYR A 110 15.25 -3.15 5.05
C TYR A 110 14.14 -3.52 6.01
N ILE A 111 13.18 -2.62 6.18
CA ILE A 111 11.94 -2.86 6.89
C ILE A 111 10.84 -3.05 5.86
N LEU A 112 10.18 -4.21 5.91
CA LEU A 112 8.96 -4.49 5.18
C LEU A 112 7.79 -4.41 6.16
N ARG A 113 6.85 -3.48 5.90
CA ARG A 113 5.63 -3.31 6.69
C ARG A 113 4.40 -3.56 5.83
N CYS A 114 3.49 -4.37 6.33
CA CYS A 114 2.19 -4.62 5.72
C CYS A 114 1.08 -4.63 6.77
N TYR A 115 -0.16 -4.54 6.32
CA TYR A 115 -1.33 -4.76 7.18
C TYR A 115 -2.26 -5.79 6.58
N GLU A 116 -3.02 -6.46 7.44
CA GLU A 116 -4.11 -7.35 7.06
C GLU A 116 -5.39 -6.54 6.83
N ALA A 117 -5.98 -6.70 5.65
CA ALA A 117 -7.01 -5.81 5.15
C ALA A 117 -8.40 -6.45 5.10
N HIS A 118 -8.56 -7.77 5.26
CA HIS A 118 -9.83 -8.49 5.01
C HIS A 118 -10.43 -9.14 6.27
N GLY A 119 -9.78 -9.00 7.43
CA GLY A 119 -10.18 -9.62 8.67
C GLY A 119 -9.85 -11.12 8.76
N LYS A 120 -8.84 -11.59 8.02
CA LYS A 120 -8.45 -13.01 7.95
C LYS A 120 -6.98 -13.18 8.32
N THR A 121 -6.66 -14.21 9.11
CA THR A 121 -5.25 -14.52 9.40
C THR A 121 -4.52 -14.95 8.13
N ALA A 122 -3.30 -14.45 7.94
CA ALA A 122 -2.38 -14.88 6.88
C ALA A 122 -1.01 -15.24 7.44
N THR A 123 -0.35 -16.26 6.88
CA THR A 123 1.06 -16.51 7.17
C THR A 123 1.92 -15.78 6.14
N PHE A 124 2.79 -14.89 6.62
CA PHE A 124 3.65 -14.08 5.77
C PHE A 124 4.88 -14.84 5.30
N LYS A 125 5.02 -14.95 3.98
CA LYS A 125 6.05 -15.67 3.22
C LYS A 125 6.29 -14.92 1.89
N PRO A 126 6.86 -13.71 1.93
CA PRO A 126 7.05 -12.91 0.73
C PRO A 126 8.00 -13.63 -0.24
N THR A 127 7.83 -13.35 -1.53
CA THR A 127 8.70 -13.85 -2.60
C THR A 127 9.08 -12.73 -3.56
N GLY A 128 9.98 -12.99 -4.51
CA GLY A 128 10.43 -12.02 -5.52
C GLY A 128 11.94 -11.81 -5.50
N LEU A 129 12.41 -10.83 -6.28
CA LEU A 129 13.84 -10.52 -6.40
C LEU A 129 14.46 -10.08 -5.06
N VAL A 130 13.69 -9.38 -4.20
CA VAL A 130 14.20 -8.93 -2.90
C VAL A 130 14.56 -10.11 -2.00
N THR A 131 13.75 -11.18 -2.00
CA THR A 131 13.96 -12.35 -1.15
C THR A 131 15.01 -13.33 -1.66
N GLN A 132 15.52 -13.12 -2.88
CA GLN A 132 16.66 -13.88 -3.41
C GLN A 132 17.99 -13.39 -2.84
N SER A 133 18.03 -12.14 -2.36
CA SER A 133 19.24 -11.50 -1.85
C SER A 133 19.15 -11.08 -0.39
N HIS A 134 17.94 -11.03 0.18
CA HIS A 134 17.71 -10.69 1.59
C HIS A 134 16.75 -11.70 2.21
N GLN A 135 17.12 -12.23 3.37
CA GLN A 135 16.32 -13.15 4.14
C GLN A 135 15.31 -12.41 5.01
N LEU A 136 14.11 -12.98 5.14
CA LEU A 136 13.11 -12.49 6.08
C LEU A 136 13.51 -12.83 7.51
N GLY A 137 13.90 -11.80 8.25
CA GLY A 137 14.26 -11.85 9.65
C GLY A 137 13.06 -11.71 10.58
N ASP A 138 13.35 -11.28 11.81
CA ASP A 138 12.39 -11.20 12.90
C ASP A 138 11.39 -10.05 12.75
N ARG A 139 10.33 -10.14 13.55
CA ARG A 139 9.36 -9.06 13.71
C ARG A 139 9.94 -7.88 14.47
N VAL A 140 9.58 -6.69 14.00
CA VAL A 140 9.87 -5.43 14.67
C VAL A 140 8.60 -4.62 14.88
N ASN A 141 8.63 -3.75 15.88
CA ASN A 141 7.54 -2.82 16.14
C ASN A 141 7.58 -1.63 15.16
N LEU A 142 6.71 -0.64 15.39
CA LEU A 142 6.64 0.54 14.51
C LEU A 142 7.92 1.40 14.54
N LEU A 143 8.67 1.34 15.65
CA LEU A 143 9.95 1.99 15.90
C LEU A 143 11.15 1.09 15.53
N GLU A 144 10.92 0.00 14.77
CA GLU A 144 11.97 -0.92 14.30
C GLU A 144 12.70 -1.70 15.40
N GLN A 145 12.18 -1.68 16.63
CA GLN A 145 12.72 -2.46 17.73
C GLN A 145 12.21 -3.90 17.67
N PRO A 146 13.03 -4.90 18.07
CA PRO A 146 12.61 -6.29 18.10
C PRO A 146 11.33 -6.50 18.90
N GLN A 147 10.33 -7.16 18.31
CA GLN A 147 9.04 -7.43 18.95
C GLN A 147 8.79 -8.93 19.18
N GLY A 148 9.63 -9.81 18.63
CA GLY A 148 9.40 -11.25 18.67
C GLY A 148 8.08 -11.66 17.98
N GLY A 149 7.81 -12.96 17.98
CA GLY A 149 6.60 -13.52 17.38
C GLY A 149 6.82 -14.16 16.02
N ASP A 150 5.78 -14.83 15.54
CA ASP A 150 5.83 -15.62 14.32
C ASP A 150 5.49 -14.79 13.08
N ARG A 151 5.40 -15.49 11.94
CA ARG A 151 5.01 -14.90 10.66
C ARG A 151 3.49 -14.84 10.48
N GLN A 152 2.68 -15.15 11.49
CA GLN A 152 1.24 -14.99 11.39
C GLN A 152 0.85 -13.53 11.58
N ILE A 153 0.09 -13.02 10.63
CA ILE A 153 -0.54 -11.71 10.66
C ILE A 153 -2.02 -11.94 10.93
N THR A 154 -2.49 -11.52 12.10
CA THR A 154 -3.88 -11.69 12.54
C THR A 154 -4.80 -10.63 11.92
N PRO A 155 -6.13 -10.80 12.00
CA PRO A 155 -7.08 -9.84 11.46
C PRO A 155 -6.77 -8.39 11.86
N TRP A 156 -6.70 -7.49 10.87
CA TRP A 156 -6.46 -6.04 11.04
C TRP A 156 -5.09 -5.66 11.62
N GLN A 157 -4.18 -6.62 11.78
CA GLN A 157 -2.87 -6.37 12.34
C GLN A 157 -1.96 -5.64 11.35
N ILE A 158 -1.20 -4.66 11.85
CA ILE A 158 -0.02 -4.11 11.17
C ILE A 158 1.19 -4.93 11.62
N ALA A 159 1.96 -5.45 10.67
CA ALA A 159 3.15 -6.24 10.94
C ALA A 159 4.37 -5.67 10.20
N SER A 160 5.50 -5.61 10.88
CA SER A 160 6.78 -5.20 10.30
C SER A 160 7.82 -6.31 10.49
N PHE A 161 8.65 -6.51 9.47
CA PHE A 161 9.71 -7.50 9.45
C PHE A 161 11.00 -6.89 8.93
N GLN A 162 12.12 -7.37 9.42
CA GLN A 162 13.43 -7.06 8.85
C GLN A 162 13.73 -7.94 7.63
N LEU A 163 14.42 -7.36 6.66
CA LEU A 163 15.01 -8.03 5.51
C LEU A 163 16.50 -7.70 5.50
N SER A 164 17.35 -8.69 5.77
CA SER A 164 18.81 -8.55 5.82
C SER A 164 19.46 -9.44 4.79
N LYS A 165 20.61 -9.04 4.25
CA LYS A 165 21.40 -9.91 3.35
C LYS A 165 21.78 -11.23 4.00
#